data_AF-A0A3N5T7F5-F1
#
_entry.id   AF-A0A3N5T7F5-F1
#
_cell.length_a   1.000
_cell.length_b   1.000
_cell.length_c   1.000
_cell.angle_alpha   90.00
_cell.angle_beta   90.00
_cell.angle_gamma   90.00
#
_symmetry.space_group_name_H-M   'P 1'
#
loop_
_entity.id
_entity.type
_entity.pdbx_description
1 polymer ?
#
loop_
_entity_poly.entity_id
_entity_poly.type
_entity_poly.pdbx_seq_one_letter_code
_entity_poly.pdbx_strand_id
1 'polypeptide(L)'
;MKNVIAPLVVLTVLILAGTASAQSVSTGISIADGELRSFYLAIGDYYRVPEPKVVHVKKHYRVRDEELPVVFYLASCARVEPEVVIDLRLRQRMSWLNITFHFGLTPEIYYVPVQRVGPPYGKAYGHYKKHAHDYKRVVLADEDVVNLVNLRFISDYHRVAPEVVMDMRSEGGRFVVINEDVRRGKEGHHDEDDDKGKDKRNEGGKGKGKGKGKE
;
A
#
# COMPACT_ATOMS: atom_id res chain seq x y z
N MET A 1 -15.94 -63.62 56.64
CA MET A 1 -15.74 -62.85 57.89
C MET A 1 -15.06 -61.54 57.50
N LYS A 2 -15.85 -60.48 57.26
CA LYS A 2 -15.88 -59.26 58.08
C LYS A 2 -14.48 -58.72 58.42
N ASN A 3 -14.05 -57.60 57.81
CA ASN A 3 -13.96 -56.31 58.51
C ASN A 3 -13.47 -55.18 57.59
N VAL A 4 -14.14 -54.04 57.78
CA VAL A 4 -14.01 -52.73 57.14
C VAL A 4 -12.92 -51.94 57.85
N ILE A 5 -12.03 -51.23 57.13
CA ILE A 5 -11.38 -50.01 57.65
C ILE A 5 -11.25 -49.00 56.50
N ALA A 6 -11.91 -47.85 56.68
CA ALA A 6 -11.88 -46.69 55.79
C ALA A 6 -10.56 -45.91 55.94
N PRO A 7 -10.13 -45.16 54.91
CA PRO A 7 -9.26 -44.02 55.13
C PRO A 7 -9.98 -42.69 54.81
N LEU A 8 -10.07 -41.90 55.88
CA LEU A 8 -9.87 -40.45 56.00
C LEU A 8 -9.61 -39.69 54.68
N VAL A 9 -10.55 -38.80 54.33
CA VAL A 9 -10.40 -37.78 53.30
C VAL A 9 -9.55 -36.64 53.86
N VAL A 10 -8.38 -36.38 53.27
CA VAL A 10 -7.65 -35.12 53.43
C VAL A 10 -7.61 -34.43 52.08
N LEU A 11 -8.40 -33.37 51.94
CA LEU A 11 -8.50 -32.53 50.76
C LEU A 11 -7.44 -31.42 50.85
N THR A 12 -6.33 -31.58 50.13
CA THR A 12 -5.31 -30.53 49.97
C THR A 12 -5.58 -29.81 48.66
N VAL A 13 -6.23 -28.65 48.71
CA VAL A 13 -6.39 -27.77 47.54
C VAL A 13 -5.10 -26.96 47.37
N LEU A 14 -4.27 -27.36 46.41
CA LEU A 14 -3.18 -26.53 45.91
C LEU A 14 -3.76 -25.48 44.96
N ILE A 15 -3.86 -24.23 45.41
CA ILE A 15 -4.21 -23.10 44.54
C ILE A 15 -2.95 -22.73 43.76
N LEU A 16 -2.81 -23.30 42.56
CA LEU A 16 -1.84 -22.84 41.58
C LEU A 16 -2.37 -21.53 40.98
N ALA A 17 -1.87 -20.40 41.46
CA ALA A 17 -2.11 -19.11 40.83
C ALA A 17 -1.38 -19.11 39.46
N GLY A 18 -2.08 -19.55 38.42
CA GLY A 18 -1.64 -19.39 37.05
C GLY A 18 -1.57 -17.90 36.73
N THR A 19 -0.36 -17.36 36.57
CA THR A 19 -0.18 -16.08 35.92
C THR A 19 -0.59 -16.23 34.47
N ALA A 20 -1.77 -15.72 34.12
CA ALA A 20 -2.18 -15.58 32.74
C ALA A 20 -1.26 -14.57 32.06
N SER A 21 -0.23 -15.07 31.36
CA SER A 21 0.52 -14.27 30.41
C SER A 21 -0.36 -14.02 29.20
N ALA A 22 -0.95 -12.83 29.12
CA ALA A 22 -1.68 -12.38 27.95
C ALA A 22 -0.67 -12.19 26.80
N GLN A 23 -0.59 -13.16 25.90
CA GLN A 23 0.25 -13.07 24.71
C GLN A 23 -0.37 -12.10 23.70
N SER A 24 0.07 -10.85 23.70
CA SER A 24 -0.24 -9.86 22.66
C SER A 24 0.63 -10.10 21.41
N VAL A 25 0.42 -11.20 20.70
CA VAL A 25 1.17 -11.54 19.47
C VAL A 25 0.28 -11.53 18.21
N SER A 26 -1.05 -11.57 18.35
CA SER A 26 -1.94 -11.71 17.19
C SER A 26 -2.18 -10.42 16.40
N THR A 27 -2.06 -9.25 17.01
CA THR A 27 -2.51 -7.98 16.38
C THR A 27 -1.53 -7.48 15.31
N GLY A 28 -0.22 -7.61 15.53
CA GLY A 28 0.80 -7.15 14.58
C GLY A 28 0.86 -8.00 13.30
N ILE A 29 0.62 -9.30 13.41
CA ILE A 29 0.60 -10.23 12.25
C ILE A 29 -0.60 -9.92 11.36
N SER A 30 -1.78 -9.70 11.93
CA SER A 30 -2.99 -9.40 11.14
C SER A 30 -2.91 -8.06 10.40
N ILE A 31 -2.23 -7.06 10.96
CA ILE A 31 -2.04 -5.76 10.30
C ILE A 31 -1.08 -5.91 9.12
N ALA A 32 0.07 -6.57 9.32
CA ALA A 32 1.04 -6.81 8.24
C ALA A 32 0.44 -7.63 7.09
N ASP A 33 -0.40 -8.63 7.41
CA ASP A 33 -1.12 -9.41 6.41
C ASP A 33 -2.15 -8.55 5.64
N GLY A 34 -2.82 -7.62 6.34
CA GLY A 34 -3.75 -6.65 5.74
C GLY A 34 -3.05 -5.70 4.76
N GLU A 35 -1.93 -5.10 5.17
CA GLU A 35 -1.09 -4.21 4.35
C GLU A 35 -0.59 -4.91 3.08
N LEU A 36 -0.10 -6.15 3.20
CA LEU A 36 0.36 -6.93 2.05
C LEU A 36 -0.77 -7.26 1.09
N ARG A 37 -1.93 -7.64 1.62
CA ARG A 37 -3.10 -7.95 0.79
C ARG A 37 -3.58 -6.71 0.05
N SER A 38 -3.70 -5.56 0.72
CA SER A 38 -4.13 -4.31 0.07
C SER A 38 -3.14 -3.87 -1.01
N PHE A 39 -1.84 -4.07 -0.78
CA PHE A 39 -0.79 -3.80 -1.77
C PHE A 39 -0.89 -4.72 -3.00
N TYR A 40 -1.07 -6.03 -2.83
CA TYR A 40 -1.17 -6.96 -3.95
C TYR A 40 -2.45 -6.79 -4.77
N LEU A 41 -3.57 -6.46 -4.11
CA LEU A 41 -4.82 -6.07 -4.78
C LEU A 41 -4.60 -4.83 -5.65
N ALA A 42 -3.99 -3.78 -5.09
CA ALA A 42 -3.71 -2.55 -5.82
C ALA A 42 -2.79 -2.77 -7.03
N ILE A 43 -1.75 -3.62 -6.90
CA ILE A 43 -0.92 -4.03 -8.04
C ILE A 43 -1.76 -4.72 -9.12
N GLY A 44 -2.61 -5.67 -8.72
CA GLY A 44 -3.48 -6.41 -9.63
C GLY A 44 -4.40 -5.49 -10.42
N ASP A 45 -5.10 -4.60 -9.71
CA ASP A 45 -6.03 -3.66 -10.30
C ASP A 45 -5.33 -2.66 -11.24
N TYR A 46 -4.19 -2.10 -10.79
CA TYR A 46 -3.45 -1.10 -11.57
C TYR A 46 -2.87 -1.67 -12.86
N TYR A 47 -2.26 -2.85 -12.81
CA TYR A 47 -1.66 -3.51 -13.98
C TYR A 47 -2.63 -4.41 -14.74
N ARG A 48 -3.91 -4.47 -14.33
CA ARG A 48 -4.97 -5.28 -14.93
C ARG A 48 -4.62 -6.77 -14.99
N VAL A 49 -4.07 -7.29 -13.90
CA VAL A 49 -3.77 -8.71 -13.70
C VAL A 49 -4.53 -9.22 -12.47
N PRO A 50 -5.05 -10.46 -12.47
CA PRO A 50 -5.71 -10.99 -11.28
C PRO A 50 -4.77 -11.02 -10.07
N GLU A 51 -5.23 -10.63 -8.88
CA GLU A 51 -4.46 -10.72 -7.63
C GLU A 51 -3.80 -12.09 -7.41
N PRO A 52 -4.45 -13.25 -7.72
CA PRO A 52 -3.80 -14.55 -7.63
C PRO A 52 -2.51 -14.67 -8.47
N LYS A 53 -2.41 -13.98 -9.61
CA LYS A 53 -1.19 -13.93 -10.43
C LYS A 53 -0.08 -13.15 -9.72
N VAL A 54 -0.40 -12.03 -9.07
CA VAL A 54 0.56 -11.25 -8.25
C VAL A 54 1.10 -12.11 -7.11
N VAL A 55 0.21 -12.77 -6.38
CA VAL A 55 0.56 -13.69 -5.29
C VAL A 55 1.39 -14.87 -5.79
N HIS A 56 1.05 -15.44 -6.96
CA HIS A 56 1.83 -16.49 -7.59
C HIS A 56 3.25 -16.02 -7.90
N VAL A 57 3.41 -14.86 -8.54
CA VAL A 57 4.73 -14.29 -8.86
C VAL A 57 5.57 -14.10 -7.60
N LYS A 58 4.99 -13.50 -6.55
CA LYS A 58 5.64 -13.33 -5.25
C LYS A 58 6.12 -14.66 -4.68
N LYS A 59 5.21 -15.64 -4.58
CA LYS A 59 5.49 -16.90 -3.88
C LYS A 59 6.44 -17.79 -4.68
N HIS A 60 6.22 -17.92 -5.98
CA HIS A 60 6.98 -18.84 -6.81
C HIS A 60 8.41 -18.34 -7.08
N TYR A 61 8.56 -17.04 -7.40
CA TYR A 61 9.85 -16.48 -7.79
C TYR A 61 10.57 -15.73 -6.66
N ARG A 62 9.95 -15.59 -5.48
CA ARG A 62 10.50 -14.90 -4.30
C ARG A 62 10.92 -13.44 -4.58
N VAL A 63 10.21 -12.77 -5.48
CA VAL A 63 10.42 -11.34 -5.78
C VAL A 63 10.14 -10.51 -4.53
N ARG A 64 10.94 -9.47 -4.26
CA ARG A 64 10.71 -8.54 -3.15
C ARG A 64 9.38 -7.82 -3.37
N ASP A 65 8.65 -7.49 -2.30
CA ASP A 65 7.31 -6.89 -2.44
C ASP A 65 7.35 -5.60 -3.25
N GLU A 66 8.30 -4.71 -2.95
CA GLU A 66 8.48 -3.43 -3.67
C GLU A 66 9.03 -3.61 -5.10
N GLU A 67 9.51 -4.80 -5.47
CA GLU A 67 9.91 -5.12 -6.85
C GLU A 67 8.76 -5.71 -7.69
N LEU A 68 7.65 -6.15 -7.08
CA LEU A 68 6.49 -6.65 -7.83
C LEU A 68 5.93 -5.59 -8.79
N PRO A 69 5.71 -4.31 -8.37
CA PRO A 69 5.30 -3.27 -9.31
C PRO A 69 6.26 -3.11 -10.48
N VAL A 70 7.57 -3.25 -10.28
CA VAL A 70 8.57 -3.14 -11.36
C VAL A 70 8.41 -4.24 -12.40
N VAL A 71 8.19 -5.49 -11.94
CA VAL A 71 7.95 -6.63 -12.82
C VAL A 71 6.72 -6.40 -13.69
N PHE A 72 5.59 -6.04 -13.09
CA PHE A 72 4.35 -5.84 -13.82
C PHE A 72 4.36 -4.57 -14.69
N TYR A 73 5.05 -3.52 -14.25
CA TYR A 73 5.24 -2.30 -15.02
C TYR A 73 6.02 -2.57 -16.32
N LEU A 74 7.18 -3.22 -16.22
CA LEU A 74 7.99 -3.57 -17.39
C LEU A 74 7.27 -4.55 -18.31
N ALA A 75 6.59 -5.55 -17.76
CA ALA A 75 5.80 -6.51 -18.52
C ALA A 75 4.71 -5.80 -19.34
N SER A 76 4.00 -4.84 -18.72
CA SER A 76 3.00 -4.01 -19.38
C SER A 76 3.61 -3.15 -20.49
N CYS A 77 4.72 -2.44 -20.23
CA CYS A 77 5.39 -1.61 -21.23
C CYS A 77 5.91 -2.42 -22.43
N ALA A 78 6.49 -3.58 -22.18
CA ALA A 78 7.05 -4.45 -23.21
C ALA A 78 5.99 -5.36 -23.88
N ARG A 79 4.76 -5.42 -23.34
CA ARG A 79 3.69 -6.33 -23.76
C ARG A 79 4.11 -7.80 -23.75
N VAL A 80 4.72 -8.23 -22.65
CA VAL A 80 5.14 -9.61 -22.41
C VAL A 80 4.58 -10.13 -21.09
N GLU A 81 4.59 -11.44 -20.89
CA GLU A 81 4.26 -12.04 -19.60
C GLU A 81 5.30 -11.65 -18.52
N PRO A 82 4.89 -11.49 -17.25
CA PRO A 82 5.80 -11.10 -16.16
C PRO A 82 6.94 -12.10 -15.96
N GLU A 83 6.72 -13.38 -16.26
CA GLU A 83 7.76 -14.42 -16.24
C GLU A 83 8.96 -14.11 -17.12
N VAL A 84 8.75 -13.44 -18.26
CA VAL A 84 9.86 -13.05 -19.16
C VAL A 84 10.76 -12.01 -18.48
N VAL A 85 10.15 -11.03 -17.80
CA VAL A 85 10.88 -10.00 -17.03
C VAL A 85 11.62 -10.64 -15.85
N ILE A 86 10.98 -11.57 -15.16
CA ILE A 86 11.56 -12.27 -14.01
C ILE A 86 12.75 -13.12 -14.42
N ASP A 87 12.69 -13.82 -15.56
CA ASP A 87 13.79 -14.64 -16.04
C ASP A 87 15.03 -13.79 -16.38
N LEU A 88 14.85 -12.62 -16.99
CA LEU A 88 15.94 -11.66 -17.20
C LEU A 88 16.54 -11.19 -15.87
N ARG A 89 15.70 -10.93 -14.88
CA ARG A 89 16.13 -10.48 -13.54
C ARG A 89 16.89 -11.55 -12.77
N LEU A 90 16.31 -12.74 -12.62
CA LEU A 90 16.78 -13.76 -11.70
C LEU A 90 17.78 -14.72 -12.34
N ARG A 91 17.54 -15.13 -13.59
CA ARG A 91 18.43 -16.10 -14.28
C ARG A 91 19.59 -15.41 -14.95
N GLN A 92 19.32 -14.32 -15.67
CA GLN A 92 20.35 -13.58 -16.41
C GLN A 92 21.02 -12.47 -15.59
N ARG A 93 20.56 -12.24 -14.34
CA ARG A 93 21.15 -11.28 -13.39
C ARG A 93 21.21 -9.84 -13.92
N MET A 94 20.25 -9.46 -14.75
CA MET A 94 20.17 -8.10 -15.27
C MET A 94 19.64 -7.12 -14.20
N SER A 95 20.18 -5.90 -14.18
CA SER A 95 19.57 -4.78 -13.48
C SER A 95 18.24 -4.40 -14.11
N TRP A 96 17.34 -3.75 -13.37
CA TRP A 96 16.08 -3.26 -13.91
C TRP A 96 16.30 -2.33 -15.12
N LEU A 97 17.35 -1.51 -15.06
CA LEU A 97 17.74 -0.66 -16.17
C LEU A 97 18.20 -1.46 -17.40
N ASN A 98 19.01 -2.51 -17.23
CA ASN A 98 19.42 -3.35 -18.35
C ASN A 98 18.25 -4.13 -18.96
N ILE A 99 17.29 -4.56 -18.14
CA ILE A 99 16.04 -5.17 -18.63
C ILE A 99 15.23 -4.15 -19.45
N THR A 100 15.18 -2.89 -19.01
CA THR A 100 14.54 -1.80 -19.76
C THR A 100 15.13 -1.70 -21.18
N PHE A 101 16.47 -1.64 -21.26
CA PHE A 101 17.15 -1.58 -22.56
C PHE A 101 17.03 -2.87 -23.37
N HIS A 102 16.97 -4.03 -22.73
CA HIS A 102 16.74 -5.31 -23.41
C HIS A 102 15.44 -5.30 -24.22
N PHE A 103 14.39 -4.66 -23.71
CA PHE A 103 13.12 -4.47 -24.42
C PHE A 103 13.10 -3.28 -25.38
N GLY A 104 14.23 -2.60 -25.60
CA GLY A 104 14.31 -1.40 -26.44
C GLY A 104 13.63 -0.17 -25.83
N LEU A 105 13.30 -0.21 -24.55
CA LEU A 105 12.72 0.92 -23.81
C LEU A 105 13.82 1.87 -23.33
N THR A 106 13.43 3.10 -23.01
CA THR A 106 14.32 4.10 -22.41
C THR A 106 13.90 4.37 -20.95
N PRO A 107 14.82 4.89 -20.10
CA PRO A 107 14.51 5.27 -18.72
C PRO A 107 13.35 6.26 -18.59
N GLU A 108 13.02 7.01 -19.64
CA GLU A 108 11.90 7.96 -19.68
C GLU A 108 10.59 7.39 -19.14
N ILE A 109 10.34 6.09 -19.33
CA ILE A 109 9.15 5.41 -18.82
C ILE A 109 8.99 5.59 -17.29
N TYR A 110 10.10 5.65 -16.55
CA TYR A 110 10.09 5.81 -15.09
C TYR A 110 9.95 7.27 -14.63
N TYR A 111 9.99 8.25 -15.53
CA TYR A 111 9.96 9.65 -15.14
C TYR A 111 8.56 10.07 -14.64
N VAL A 112 8.49 10.54 -13.40
CA VAL A 112 7.28 11.12 -12.80
C VAL A 112 7.49 12.64 -12.70
N PRO A 113 6.64 13.48 -13.29
CA PRO A 113 6.74 14.92 -13.09
C PRO A 113 6.42 15.29 -11.63
N VAL A 114 7.29 16.06 -10.97
CA VAL A 114 7.11 16.51 -9.58
C VAL A 114 7.51 17.99 -9.45
N GLN A 115 6.87 18.71 -8.54
CA GLN A 115 7.17 20.10 -8.22
C GLN A 115 8.42 20.23 -7.37
N ARG A 116 8.66 19.25 -6.48
CA ARG A 116 9.83 19.22 -5.60
C ARG A 116 10.46 17.85 -5.59
N VAL A 117 11.78 17.83 -5.67
CA VAL A 117 12.57 16.60 -5.58
C VAL A 117 13.05 16.42 -4.15
N GLY A 118 12.55 15.38 -3.47
CA GLY A 118 13.00 14.94 -2.15
C GLY A 118 13.84 13.65 -2.20
N PRO A 119 14.52 13.27 -1.10
CA PRO A 119 15.12 11.95 -0.97
C PRO A 119 14.07 10.82 -1.08
N PRO A 120 14.45 9.60 -1.53
CA PRO A 120 15.75 9.21 -2.08
C PRO A 120 15.94 9.61 -3.57
N TYR A 121 15.00 10.33 -4.16
CA TYR A 121 14.89 10.53 -5.60
C TYR A 121 15.93 11.49 -6.22
N GLY A 122 16.66 12.25 -5.39
CA GLY A 122 17.58 13.30 -5.85
C GLY A 122 18.59 12.85 -6.92
N LYS A 123 19.16 11.65 -6.76
CA LYS A 123 20.12 11.10 -7.74
C LYS A 123 19.45 10.82 -9.10
N ALA A 124 18.31 10.14 -9.08
CA ALA A 124 17.57 9.80 -10.29
C ALA A 124 17.14 11.05 -11.07
N TYR A 125 16.51 12.03 -10.40
CA TYR A 125 16.10 13.29 -11.03
C TYR A 125 17.30 14.13 -11.50
N GLY A 126 18.43 14.06 -10.80
CA GLY A 126 19.69 14.66 -11.26
C GLY A 126 20.14 14.10 -12.62
N HIS A 127 20.05 12.79 -12.82
CA HIS A 127 20.34 12.18 -14.12
C HIS A 127 19.34 12.60 -15.20
N TYR A 128 18.04 12.62 -14.91
CA TYR A 128 17.03 13.09 -15.86
C TYR A 128 17.29 14.54 -16.28
N LYS A 129 17.57 15.42 -15.33
CA LYS A 129 17.89 16.84 -15.62
C LYS A 129 19.13 16.97 -16.50
N LYS A 130 20.18 16.19 -16.22
CA LYS A 130 21.43 16.22 -17.00
C LYS A 130 21.24 15.70 -18.43
N HIS A 131 20.30 14.78 -18.64
CA HIS A 131 20.12 14.06 -19.91
C HIS A 131 18.71 14.26 -20.51
N ALA A 132 18.11 15.44 -20.29
CA ALA A 132 16.73 15.74 -20.69
C ALA A 132 16.46 15.63 -22.21
N HIS A 133 17.51 15.65 -23.03
CA HIS A 133 17.41 15.51 -24.50
C HIS A 133 17.85 14.13 -25.02
N ASP A 134 18.34 13.25 -24.16
CA ASP A 134 18.79 11.90 -24.53
C ASP A 134 18.67 10.95 -23.34
N TYR A 135 17.44 10.47 -23.10
CA TYR A 135 17.14 9.61 -21.96
C TYR A 135 17.90 8.27 -21.99
N LYS A 136 18.45 7.85 -23.14
CA LYS A 136 19.31 6.65 -23.21
C LYS A 136 20.58 6.77 -22.37
N ARG A 137 20.99 8.00 -22.02
CA ARG A 137 22.14 8.28 -21.15
C ARG A 137 21.79 8.37 -19.66
N VAL A 138 20.51 8.31 -19.31
CA VAL A 138 20.09 8.27 -17.89
C VAL A 138 20.55 6.94 -17.28
N VAL A 139 21.23 7.05 -16.13
CA VAL A 139 21.71 5.89 -15.37
C VAL A 139 20.95 5.86 -14.05
N LEU A 140 20.31 4.73 -13.79
CA LEU A 140 19.51 4.46 -12.60
C LEU A 140 20.03 3.17 -11.95
N ALA A 141 20.20 3.19 -10.63
CA ALA A 141 20.37 1.97 -9.87
C ALA A 141 19.04 1.20 -9.76
N ASP A 142 19.08 -0.07 -9.38
CA ASP A 142 17.86 -0.86 -9.17
C ASP A 142 16.90 -0.20 -8.18
N GLU A 143 17.44 0.35 -7.08
CA GLU A 143 16.64 1.06 -6.08
C GLU A 143 16.04 2.36 -6.63
N ASP A 144 16.70 3.05 -7.57
CA ASP A 144 16.12 4.23 -8.23
C ASP A 144 14.88 3.82 -9.06
N VAL A 145 14.97 2.69 -9.79
CA VAL A 145 13.84 2.15 -10.57
C VAL A 145 12.71 1.71 -9.65
N VAL A 146 13.01 0.98 -8.57
CA VAL A 146 12.02 0.56 -7.57
C VAL A 146 11.29 1.77 -6.99
N ASN A 147 12.03 2.81 -6.56
CA ASN A 147 11.43 4.00 -5.99
C ASN A 147 10.55 4.73 -7.02
N LEU A 148 11.00 4.94 -8.25
CA LEU A 148 10.23 5.65 -9.28
C LEU A 148 8.98 4.90 -9.72
N VAL A 149 9.05 3.59 -9.89
CA VAL A 149 7.88 2.77 -10.27
C VAL A 149 6.84 2.76 -9.14
N ASN A 150 7.27 2.59 -7.88
CA ASN A 150 6.34 2.62 -6.75
C ASN A 150 5.75 4.01 -6.54
N LEU A 151 6.54 5.07 -6.73
CA LEU A 151 6.07 6.46 -6.73
C LEU A 151 4.92 6.63 -7.73
N ARG A 152 5.15 6.26 -8.99
CA ARG A 152 4.13 6.32 -10.05
C ARG A 152 2.90 5.49 -9.65
N PHE A 153 3.11 4.22 -9.33
CA PHE A 153 2.04 3.27 -9.03
C PHE A 153 1.12 3.78 -7.91
N ILE A 154 1.69 4.14 -6.75
CA ILE A 154 0.89 4.57 -5.60
C ILE A 154 0.22 5.91 -5.88
N SER A 155 0.94 6.86 -6.49
CA SER A 155 0.39 8.17 -6.84
C SER A 155 -0.77 8.06 -7.81
N ASP A 156 -0.62 7.29 -8.89
CA ASP A 156 -1.64 7.13 -9.93
C ASP A 156 -2.83 6.32 -9.42
N TYR A 157 -2.59 5.18 -8.76
CA TYR A 157 -3.63 4.29 -8.24
C TYR A 157 -4.48 5.00 -7.18
N HIS A 158 -3.83 5.64 -6.21
CA HIS A 158 -4.50 6.39 -5.18
C HIS A 158 -4.75 7.84 -5.56
N ARG A 159 -4.52 8.30 -6.79
CA ARG A 159 -4.81 9.69 -7.20
C ARG A 159 -4.34 10.76 -6.19
N VAL A 160 -3.17 10.56 -5.60
CA VAL A 160 -2.53 11.53 -4.69
C VAL A 160 -1.36 12.18 -5.41
N ALA A 161 -1.02 13.40 -5.03
CA ALA A 161 0.17 14.05 -5.56
C ALA A 161 1.42 13.17 -5.29
N PRO A 162 2.33 13.00 -6.26
CA PRO A 162 3.54 12.19 -6.07
C PRO A 162 4.34 12.60 -4.83
N GLU A 163 4.34 13.89 -4.51
CA GLU A 163 5.02 14.47 -3.36
C GLU A 163 4.57 13.87 -2.02
N VAL A 164 3.30 13.46 -1.89
CA VAL A 164 2.80 12.80 -0.68
C VAL A 164 3.51 11.47 -0.47
N VAL A 165 3.65 10.68 -1.55
CA VAL A 165 4.36 9.40 -1.53
C VAL A 165 5.85 9.61 -1.31
N MET A 166 6.43 10.68 -1.89
CA MET A 166 7.83 11.02 -1.70
C MET A 166 8.16 11.38 -0.26
N ASP A 167 7.29 12.13 0.43
CA ASP A 167 7.48 12.51 1.83
C ASP A 167 7.52 11.27 2.71
N MET A 168 6.50 10.42 2.61
CA MET A 168 6.43 9.18 3.40
C MET A 168 7.62 8.26 3.12
N ARG A 169 8.10 8.20 1.87
CA ARG A 169 9.31 7.44 1.53
C ARG A 169 10.58 8.07 2.10
N SER A 170 10.67 9.41 2.13
CA SER A 170 11.82 10.13 2.67
C SER A 170 12.00 9.92 4.18
N GLU A 171 10.91 9.63 4.89
CA GLU A 171 10.88 9.28 6.31
C GLU A 171 11.26 7.80 6.57
N GLY A 172 11.57 7.03 5.52
CA GLY A 172 11.95 5.62 5.61
C GLY A 172 10.78 4.65 5.48
N GLY A 173 9.59 5.13 5.10
CA GLY A 173 8.42 4.29 4.87
C GLY A 173 8.64 3.24 3.79
N ARG A 174 8.16 2.01 4.04
CA ARG A 174 8.09 0.95 3.02
C ARG A 174 6.88 1.16 2.14
N PHE A 175 6.97 0.91 0.84
CA PHE A 175 5.87 1.15 -0.10
C PHE A 175 4.61 0.33 0.20
N VAL A 176 4.77 -0.85 0.80
CA VAL A 176 3.65 -1.66 1.32
C VAL A 176 2.85 -0.89 2.38
N VAL A 177 3.55 -0.23 3.31
CA VAL A 177 2.95 0.56 4.40
C VAL A 177 2.41 1.87 3.85
N ILE A 178 3.18 2.57 3.01
CA ILE A 178 2.76 3.82 2.36
C ILE A 178 1.46 3.63 1.57
N ASN A 179 1.32 2.52 0.84
CA ASN A 179 0.10 2.18 0.13
C ASN A 179 -1.11 2.08 1.07
N GLU A 180 -0.94 1.44 2.23
CA GLU A 180 -1.99 1.30 3.23
C GLU A 180 -2.34 2.64 3.90
N ASP A 181 -1.33 3.44 4.27
CA ASP A 181 -1.54 4.74 4.90
C ASP A 181 -2.26 5.71 3.97
N VAL A 182 -1.87 5.75 2.69
CA VAL A 182 -2.55 6.55 1.66
C VAL A 182 -4.00 6.07 1.45
N ARG A 183 -4.22 4.75 1.41
CA ARG A 183 -5.57 4.16 1.29
C ARG A 183 -6.47 4.59 2.45
N ARG A 184 -5.98 4.47 3.69
CA ARG A 184 -6.74 4.81 4.91
C ARG A 184 -7.01 6.31 5.04
N GLY A 185 -6.05 7.15 4.67
CA GLY A 185 -6.23 8.61 4.67
C GLY A 185 -7.36 9.06 3.74
N LYS A 186 -7.62 8.32 2.65
CA LYS A 186 -8.76 8.59 1.77
C LYS A 186 -10.10 8.14 2.33
N GLU A 187 -10.15 6.98 2.98
CA GLU A 187 -11.38 6.45 3.56
C GLU A 187 -11.90 7.38 4.66
N GLY A 188 -11.01 7.92 5.49
CA GLY A 188 -11.39 8.89 6.53
C GLY A 188 -11.94 10.22 6.00
N HIS A 189 -11.55 10.65 4.80
CA HIS A 189 -12.11 11.86 4.17
C HIS A 189 -13.47 11.61 3.50
N HIS A 190 -13.79 10.37 3.12
CA HIS A 190 -15.05 10.03 2.48
C HIS A 190 -16.22 9.95 3.47
N ASP A 191 -15.93 9.64 4.75
CA ASP A 191 -16.94 9.53 5.80
C ASP A 191 -17.43 10.88 6.37
N GLU A 192 -16.67 11.97 6.19
CA GLU A 192 -17.05 13.31 6.70
C GLU A 192 -17.85 14.17 5.70
N ASP A 193 -17.80 13.85 4.40
CA ASP A 193 -18.44 14.67 3.34
C ASP A 193 -19.89 14.24 3.02
N ASP A 194 -20.35 13.08 3.50
CA ASP A 194 -21.71 12.55 3.22
C ASP A 194 -22.82 13.08 4.15
N ASP A 195 -22.52 13.92 5.16
CA ASP A 195 -23.53 14.44 6.13
C ASP A 195 -23.96 15.91 5.91
N LYS A 196 -23.68 16.51 4.74
CA LYS A 196 -24.18 17.85 4.39
C LYS A 196 -25.02 17.83 3.12
N GLY A 197 -26.15 17.12 3.17
CA GLY A 197 -26.93 16.90 1.97
C GLY A 197 -28.43 16.69 2.12
N LYS A 198 -29.10 17.08 3.23
CA LYS A 198 -30.57 17.07 3.29
C LYS A 198 -31.13 17.97 4.40
N ASP A 199 -31.28 19.25 4.09
CA ASP A 199 -32.33 20.05 4.72
C ASP A 199 -33.11 20.82 3.65
N LYS A 200 -34.21 20.21 3.21
CA LYS A 200 -35.26 20.87 2.44
C LYS A 200 -36.57 20.72 3.19
N ARG A 201 -37.08 21.90 3.61
CA ARG A 201 -38.48 22.32 3.72
C ARG A 201 -39.28 21.81 4.93
N ASN A 202 -39.65 22.75 5.82
CA ASN A 202 -41.06 23.16 5.96
C ASN A 202 -41.18 24.33 6.95
N GLU A 203 -41.46 25.54 6.45
CA GLU A 203 -42.17 26.56 7.24
C GLU A 203 -43.54 26.78 6.61
N GLY A 204 -44.46 25.88 6.96
CA GLY A 204 -45.90 26.08 6.84
C GLY A 204 -46.42 26.77 8.08
N GLY A 205 -47.20 27.84 7.86
CA GLY A 205 -47.57 28.81 8.89
C GLY A 205 -48.47 28.31 10.02
N LYS A 206 -48.59 29.18 11.03
CA LYS A 206 -49.67 29.13 12.01
C LYS A 206 -50.00 30.55 12.46
N GLY A 207 -51.20 31.00 12.10
CA GLY A 207 -51.77 32.27 12.55
C GLY A 207 -52.42 32.19 13.94
N LYS A 208 -52.55 33.38 14.54
CA LYS A 208 -53.52 33.89 15.55
C LYS A 208 -52.78 34.98 16.34
N GLY A 209 -53.26 36.21 16.55
CA GLY A 209 -54.54 36.89 16.36
C GLY A 209 -54.71 37.95 17.47
N LYS A 210 -55.44 39.05 17.16
CA LYS A 210 -55.88 40.20 18.01
C LYS A 210 -54.82 41.26 18.33
N GLY A 211 -55.08 42.58 18.25
CA GLY A 211 -56.27 43.36 17.91
C GLY A 211 -56.16 44.82 18.43
N LYS A 212 -57.02 45.72 17.90
CA LYS A 212 -57.32 47.14 18.28
C LYS A 212 -56.25 48.18 17.86
N GLY A 213 -56.54 49.16 16.99
CA GLY A 213 -57.45 50.32 17.13
C GLY A 213 -56.63 51.49 17.72
N LYS A 214 -56.56 52.73 17.23
CA LYS A 214 -57.41 53.70 16.50
C LYS A 214 -56.45 54.68 15.75
N GLU A 215 -56.87 55.35 14.69
CA GLU A 215 -57.24 56.80 14.71
C GLU A 215 -56.41 57.66 15.67
#